data_AF-A0A178F5L7-F1
#
_entry.id   AF-A0A178F5L7-F1
#
_cell.length_a   1.000
_cell.length_b   1.000
_cell.length_c   1.000
_cell.angle_alpha   90.00
_cell.angle_beta   90.00
_cell.angle_gamma   90.00
#
_symmetry.space_group_name_H-M   'P 1'
#
loop_
_entity.id
_entity.type
_entity.pdbx_description
1 polymer ?
#
loop_
_entity_poly.entity_id
_entity_poly.type
_entity_poly.pdbx_seq_one_letter_code
_entity_poly.pdbx_strand_id
1 'polypeptide(L)'
;MAFNKKYAGLPDLDLAPDIYETPELTDASTLPATTVRSSSPFDPEQSSNPEIDGRRLRVDEARSHFEPVRVDAKDVDFSDSIASKKKSYRTIRGPGRQNRVELVLGDLSDEEDETLERKLARLRRETEELKEELASRKAQRDGDEKAEEGETHGDHDEGILELSRTLDTLYTSSKGTSPTAEAALSHKLSTDVYNGQRALGQGPVGADGSSTSQPSPNASILSQAASFDARLALLEAALGLKNTPVPVSPDDPSDMDIQPILPSLNHLSSQLSTLSSTLTANQSTNTDRPSGPLSVTTTPHIEALSSKIRKLTADAEALTTARQRATDAARAAFSARIAAATSDEPQPFMDPTLSTSAAVESDAAASEQTAKIHALYTTLPTITSLHPLLPTVLERLRSLRAIHAGAATASQDLDALEQRQADMKKEIDQWREGLKAMEEKVKESEETMKGNMEVMGPWVKDLEKRLDALNQ
;
A
#
# COMPACT_ATOMS: atom_id res chain seq x y z
N MET A 1 -7.90 -9.27 -42.55
CA MET A 1 -6.63 -9.60 -41.88
C MET A 1 -5.56 -8.65 -42.42
N ALA A 2 -5.03 -7.78 -41.58
CA ALA A 2 -4.02 -6.81 -41.99
C ALA A 2 -2.65 -7.49 -41.99
N PHE A 3 -2.06 -7.69 -43.16
CA PHE A 3 -0.71 -8.23 -43.26
C PHE A 3 0.27 -7.29 -42.56
N ASN A 4 0.93 -7.80 -41.51
CA ASN A 4 1.97 -7.08 -40.83
C ASN A 4 3.14 -6.84 -41.79
N LYS A 5 3.43 -5.56 -42.08
CA LYS A 5 4.48 -5.12 -43.03
C LYS A 5 5.87 -5.72 -42.74
N LYS A 6 6.10 -6.19 -41.51
CA LYS A 6 7.33 -6.88 -41.08
C LYS A 6 7.57 -8.21 -41.81
N TYR A 7 6.52 -8.92 -42.23
CA TYR A 7 6.65 -10.28 -42.77
C TYR A 7 6.36 -10.39 -44.28
N ALA A 8 5.98 -9.29 -44.94
CA ALA A 8 5.60 -9.28 -46.36
C ALA A 8 6.77 -9.59 -47.33
N GLY A 9 8.02 -9.56 -46.86
CA GLY A 9 9.20 -9.85 -47.67
C GLY A 9 9.71 -11.30 -47.56
N LEU A 10 9.10 -12.14 -46.73
CA LEU A 10 9.49 -13.54 -46.58
C LEU A 10 8.71 -14.40 -47.59
N PRO A 11 9.38 -15.19 -48.45
CA PRO A 11 8.70 -16.23 -49.21
C PRO A 11 8.23 -17.34 -48.25
N ASP A 12 7.06 -17.93 -48.53
CA ASP A 12 6.42 -19.00 -47.74
C ASP A 12 5.79 -18.56 -46.39
N LEU A 13 4.96 -17.51 -46.43
CA LEU A 13 4.16 -17.10 -45.28
C LEU A 13 2.79 -17.78 -45.30
N ASP A 14 2.46 -18.50 -44.22
CA ASP A 14 1.17 -19.15 -44.07
C ASP A 14 0.04 -18.12 -43.95
N LEU A 15 -1.01 -18.28 -44.77
CA LEU A 15 -2.21 -17.43 -44.81
C LEU A 15 -3.38 -18.05 -44.04
N ALA A 16 -3.15 -19.19 -43.40
CA ALA A 16 -4.12 -19.84 -42.53
C ALA A 16 -4.60 -18.90 -41.40
N PRO A 17 -5.80 -19.14 -40.86
CA PRO A 17 -6.21 -18.59 -39.56
C PRO A 17 -5.11 -18.73 -38.51
N ASP A 18 -4.80 -17.62 -37.83
CA ASP A 18 -3.78 -17.56 -36.77
C ASP A 18 -4.16 -18.45 -35.58
N ILE A 19 -5.46 -18.62 -35.33
CA ILE A 19 -6.00 -19.38 -34.21
C ILE A 19 -7.04 -20.38 -34.76
N TYR A 20 -6.79 -21.66 -34.51
CA TYR A 20 -7.74 -22.75 -34.72
C TYR A 20 -8.28 -23.20 -33.37
N GLU A 21 -9.36 -22.56 -32.95
CA GLU A 21 -10.06 -22.90 -31.70
C GLU A 21 -11.29 -23.77 -31.95
N THR A 22 -11.61 -24.62 -30.99
CA THR A 22 -12.92 -25.26 -30.93
C THR A 22 -13.96 -24.20 -30.61
N PRO A 23 -15.14 -24.20 -31.25
CA PRO A 23 -16.19 -23.22 -30.95
C PRO A 23 -16.50 -23.24 -29.45
N GLU A 24 -16.56 -22.06 -28.83
CA GLU A 24 -16.89 -21.96 -27.41
C GLU A 24 -18.20 -22.70 -27.12
N LEU A 25 -18.13 -23.68 -26.24
CA LEU A 25 -19.33 -24.30 -25.70
C LEU A 25 -20.00 -23.27 -24.82
N THR A 26 -21.03 -22.61 -25.33
CA THR A 26 -21.91 -21.79 -24.49
C THR A 26 -22.51 -22.69 -23.40
N ASP A 27 -22.22 -22.38 -22.13
CA ASP A 27 -22.63 -23.11 -20.91
C ASP A 27 -24.16 -23.22 -20.67
N ALA A 28 -24.98 -23.02 -21.70
CA ALA A 28 -26.43 -23.20 -21.62
C ALA A 28 -26.86 -24.67 -21.37
N SER A 29 -25.92 -25.63 -21.32
CA SER A 29 -26.19 -27.06 -21.12
C SER A 29 -25.31 -27.68 -20.02
N THR A 30 -25.22 -27.04 -18.87
CA THR A 30 -24.84 -27.69 -17.61
C THR A 30 -26.03 -27.65 -16.66
N LEU A 31 -26.61 -28.82 -16.42
CA LEU A 31 -27.50 -29.06 -15.29
C LEU A 31 -26.81 -28.59 -14.00
N PRO A 32 -27.52 -27.96 -13.04
CA PRO A 32 -26.92 -27.42 -11.84
C PRO A 32 -26.53 -28.56 -10.89
N ALA A 33 -25.31 -29.05 -10.99
CA ALA A 33 -24.68 -29.85 -9.95
C ALA A 33 -23.77 -28.93 -9.14
N THR A 34 -24.11 -28.77 -7.87
CA THR A 34 -23.43 -27.96 -6.84
C THR A 34 -23.67 -26.46 -6.97
N THR A 35 -24.70 -26.01 -6.27
CA THR A 35 -24.82 -24.64 -5.81
C THR A 35 -23.57 -24.29 -4.99
N VAL A 36 -22.55 -23.70 -5.60
CA VAL A 36 -21.63 -22.81 -4.89
C VAL A 36 -22.45 -21.58 -4.54
N ARG A 37 -23.18 -21.68 -3.43
CA ARG A 37 -23.88 -20.55 -2.82
C ARG A 37 -22.79 -19.54 -2.49
N SER A 38 -22.92 -18.35 -3.06
CA SER A 38 -22.12 -17.20 -2.67
C SER A 38 -22.14 -17.09 -1.15
N SER A 39 -20.95 -17.02 -0.56
CA SER A 39 -20.76 -16.85 0.88
C SER A 39 -21.33 -15.49 1.29
N SER A 40 -22.64 -15.47 1.55
CA SER A 40 -23.35 -14.33 2.09
C SER A 40 -22.75 -14.00 3.45
N PRO A 41 -22.25 -12.77 3.69
CA PRO A 41 -21.75 -12.36 5.01
C PRO A 41 -22.81 -12.39 6.13
N PHE A 42 -24.08 -12.63 5.79
CA PHE A 42 -25.22 -12.62 6.69
C PHE A 42 -25.91 -13.98 6.86
N ASP A 43 -25.50 -15.02 6.12
CA ASP A 43 -26.06 -16.36 6.29
C ASP A 43 -25.10 -17.17 7.18
N PRO A 44 -25.51 -17.63 8.37
CA PRO A 44 -24.68 -18.56 9.11
C PRO A 44 -24.51 -19.81 8.25
N GLU A 45 -23.30 -20.02 7.73
CA GLU A 45 -22.81 -21.34 7.35
C GLU A 45 -23.19 -22.26 8.50
N GLN A 46 -24.28 -23.00 8.32
CA GLN A 46 -24.75 -23.97 9.29
C GLN A 46 -23.73 -25.07 9.19
N SER A 47 -22.65 -24.94 9.96
CA SER A 47 -21.57 -25.90 10.02
C SER A 47 -22.23 -27.26 10.11
N SER A 48 -21.98 -28.12 9.12
CA SER A 48 -22.68 -29.40 8.94
C SER A 48 -22.58 -30.32 10.17
N ASN A 49 -21.74 -29.95 11.14
CA ASN A 49 -21.56 -30.58 12.43
C ASN A 49 -22.31 -29.81 13.53
N PRO A 50 -23.34 -30.40 14.16
CA PRO A 50 -24.10 -29.78 15.26
C PRO A 50 -23.31 -29.63 16.57
N GLU A 51 -22.10 -30.19 16.64
CA GLU A 51 -21.19 -30.08 17.79
C GLU A 51 -20.29 -28.83 17.73
N ILE A 52 -20.18 -28.19 16.56
CA ILE A 52 -19.34 -27.01 16.35
C ILE A 52 -20.24 -25.77 16.29
N ASP A 53 -20.06 -24.84 17.22
CA ASP A 53 -20.75 -23.55 17.18
C ASP A 53 -20.04 -22.62 16.17
N GLY A 54 -20.59 -22.51 14.96
CA GLY A 54 -20.05 -21.70 13.86
C GLY A 54 -20.25 -20.18 13.99
N ARG A 55 -20.52 -19.66 15.20
CA ARG A 55 -20.74 -18.22 15.42
C ARG A 55 -19.50 -17.43 15.02
N ARG A 56 -19.62 -16.63 13.97
CA ARG A 56 -18.59 -15.67 13.55
C ARG A 56 -18.42 -14.58 14.60
N LEU A 57 -17.16 -14.26 14.92
CA LEU A 57 -16.82 -13.16 15.81
C LEU A 57 -17.24 -11.82 15.19
N ARG A 58 -18.16 -11.11 15.84
CA ARG A 58 -18.47 -9.72 15.48
C ARG A 58 -17.39 -8.82 16.05
N VAL A 59 -16.42 -8.45 15.21
CA VAL A 59 -15.23 -7.70 15.62
C VAL A 59 -15.59 -6.37 16.28
N ASP A 60 -16.61 -5.66 15.78
CA ASP A 60 -17.03 -4.37 16.35
C ASP A 60 -17.66 -4.51 17.74
N GLU A 61 -18.45 -5.56 17.96
CA GLU A 61 -19.06 -5.89 19.25
C GLU A 61 -18.00 -6.39 20.25
N ALA A 62 -17.05 -7.20 19.78
CA ALA A 62 -15.91 -7.62 20.57
C ALA A 62 -15.05 -6.40 20.96
N ARG A 63 -14.81 -5.47 20.02
CA ARG A 63 -14.02 -4.26 20.27
C ARG A 63 -14.66 -3.39 21.34
N SER A 64 -15.97 -3.15 21.29
CA SER A 64 -16.66 -2.37 22.34
C SER A 64 -16.62 -3.05 23.72
N HIS A 65 -16.57 -4.38 23.75
CA HIS A 65 -16.42 -5.14 25.00
C HIS A 65 -15.02 -4.99 25.62
N PHE A 66 -13.97 -4.92 24.80
CA PHE A 66 -12.57 -4.85 25.28
C PHE A 66 -12.02 -3.41 25.38
N GLU A 67 -12.59 -2.44 24.68
CA GLU A 67 -12.19 -1.02 24.75
C GLU A 67 -12.14 -0.43 26.19
N PRO A 68 -13.10 -0.70 27.09
CA PRO A 68 -13.05 -0.15 28.45
C PRO A 68 -12.07 -0.88 29.39
N VAL A 69 -11.52 -2.03 28.99
CA VAL A 69 -10.63 -2.86 29.82
C VAL A 69 -9.18 -2.54 29.47
N ARG A 70 -8.47 -1.85 30.37
CA ARG A 70 -7.04 -1.58 30.19
C ARG A 70 -6.23 -2.62 30.97
N VAL A 71 -5.24 -3.22 30.32
CA VAL A 71 -4.31 -4.17 30.93
C VAL A 71 -3.09 -3.41 31.42
N ASP A 72 -2.76 -3.51 32.70
CA ASP A 72 -1.51 -3.02 33.26
C ASP A 72 -0.49 -4.16 33.29
N ALA A 73 0.66 -3.93 32.64
CA ALA A 73 1.73 -4.89 32.47
C ALA A 73 3.04 -4.44 33.16
N LYS A 74 3.02 -3.34 33.92
CA LYS A 74 4.24 -2.75 34.50
C LYS A 74 4.96 -3.65 35.50
N ASP A 75 4.20 -4.43 36.28
CA ASP A 75 4.73 -5.24 37.38
C ASP A 75 4.73 -6.74 37.07
N VAL A 76 4.55 -7.13 35.80
CA VAL A 76 4.46 -8.53 35.38
C VAL A 76 5.74 -8.95 34.66
N ASP A 77 6.74 -9.37 35.45
CA ASP A 77 7.93 -10.04 34.94
C ASP A 77 7.89 -11.55 35.26
N PHE A 78 7.90 -12.37 34.20
CA PHE A 78 7.89 -13.84 34.26
C PHE A 78 9.30 -14.45 34.35
N SER A 79 10.35 -13.63 34.41
CA SER A 79 11.74 -14.09 34.56
C SER A 79 12.09 -14.59 35.98
N ASP A 80 11.18 -14.41 36.93
CA ASP A 80 11.36 -14.81 38.34
C ASP A 80 11.24 -16.32 38.53
N SER A 81 11.92 -16.83 39.56
CA SER A 81 11.95 -18.25 39.89
C SER A 81 10.55 -18.77 40.18
N ILE A 82 10.22 -19.93 39.63
CA ILE A 82 8.88 -20.60 39.63
C ILE A 82 8.32 -20.83 41.05
N ALA A 83 9.11 -20.61 42.10
CA ALA A 83 8.70 -20.69 43.50
C ALA A 83 7.90 -19.48 44.02
N SER A 84 7.91 -18.33 43.34
CA SER A 84 7.13 -17.15 43.76
C SER A 84 5.67 -17.21 43.24
N LYS A 85 4.73 -16.64 44.01
CA LYS A 85 3.28 -16.72 43.75
C LYS A 85 2.95 -16.29 42.32
N LYS A 86 2.05 -17.03 41.65
CA LYS A 86 1.62 -16.84 40.25
C LYS A 86 1.39 -15.36 39.92
N LYS A 87 2.26 -14.78 39.09
CA LYS A 87 2.12 -13.45 38.51
C LYS A 87 1.11 -13.49 37.36
N SER A 88 0.23 -12.50 37.28
CA SER A 88 -0.78 -12.41 36.22
C SER A 88 -1.02 -10.95 35.82
N TYR A 89 -1.34 -10.72 34.55
CA TYR A 89 -1.76 -9.41 34.06
C TYR A 89 -2.95 -8.86 34.85
N ARG A 90 -2.84 -7.63 35.37
CA ARG A 90 -3.91 -6.96 36.10
C ARG A 90 -4.74 -6.13 35.11
N THR A 91 -6.02 -6.45 34.98
CA THR A 91 -6.96 -5.60 34.24
C THR A 91 -7.56 -4.58 35.20
N ILE A 92 -7.48 -3.30 34.85
CA ILE A 92 -8.16 -2.22 35.57
C ILE A 92 -9.33 -1.79 34.71
N ARG A 93 -10.55 -2.03 35.20
CA ARG A 93 -11.76 -1.36 34.71
C ARG A 93 -11.83 0.00 35.42
N GLY A 94 -12.07 1.09 34.69
CA GLY A 94 -12.11 2.45 35.25
C GLY A 94 -13.03 2.58 36.49
N PRO A 95 -12.87 3.62 37.32
CA PRO A 95 -13.29 3.62 38.72
C PRO A 95 -14.82 3.66 38.89
N GLY A 96 -15.42 2.50 39.07
CA GLY A 96 -16.70 2.33 39.77
C GLY A 96 -16.42 2.17 41.26
N ARG A 97 -16.89 3.13 42.07
CA ARG A 97 -16.90 3.09 43.55
C ARG A 97 -17.30 1.72 44.09
N GLN A 98 -16.43 1.05 44.83
CA GLN A 98 -16.85 0.16 45.93
C GLN A 98 -15.70 -0.23 46.88
N ASN A 99 -15.94 0.09 48.15
CA ASN A 99 -15.45 -0.52 49.39
C ASN A 99 -13.96 -0.79 49.62
N ARG A 100 -13.36 0.13 50.40
CA ARG A 100 -12.79 -0.13 51.73
C ARG A 100 -12.92 -1.59 52.20
N VAL A 101 -11.83 -2.33 52.07
CA VAL A 101 -11.53 -3.48 52.94
C VAL A 101 -10.15 -3.23 53.54
N GLU A 102 -10.23 -2.74 54.77
CA GLU A 102 -9.22 -2.82 55.81
C GLU A 102 -8.79 -4.29 55.98
N LEU A 103 -7.50 -4.56 55.83
CA LEU A 103 -6.89 -5.80 56.30
C LEU A 103 -5.57 -5.46 56.96
N VAL A 104 -5.70 -5.21 58.26
CA VAL A 104 -4.69 -5.38 59.29
C VAL A 104 -4.16 -6.81 59.20
N LEU A 105 -2.86 -6.99 58.95
CA LEU A 105 -1.98 -7.92 59.68
C LEU A 105 -0.59 -7.89 59.03
N GLY A 106 0.45 -7.81 59.86
CA GLY A 106 1.82 -8.12 59.44
C GLY A 106 2.89 -7.16 59.93
N ASP A 107 2.74 -6.65 61.15
CA ASP A 107 3.86 -6.16 61.94
C ASP A 107 4.75 -7.38 62.28
N LEU A 108 5.65 -7.72 61.35
CA LEU A 108 6.74 -8.68 61.48
C LEU A 108 7.88 -8.20 60.58
N SER A 109 8.64 -7.22 61.05
CA SER A 109 10.00 -6.99 60.56
C SER A 109 10.80 -6.26 61.64
N ASP A 110 10.94 -6.92 62.78
CA ASP A 110 11.93 -6.58 63.82
C ASP A 110 13.25 -7.35 63.54
N GLU A 111 13.66 -7.36 62.27
CA GLU A 111 15.03 -7.63 61.87
C GLU A 111 15.53 -6.30 61.32
N GLU A 112 16.47 -5.68 62.03
CA GLU A 112 17.26 -4.57 61.53
C GLU A 112 18.03 -5.05 60.30
N ASP A 113 17.38 -5.05 59.14
CA ASP A 113 18.00 -5.27 57.84
C ASP A 113 19.05 -4.18 57.68
N GLU A 114 20.32 -4.56 57.87
CA GLU A 114 21.46 -3.72 57.56
C GLU A 114 21.23 -3.09 56.18
N THR A 115 21.23 -1.76 56.10
CA THR A 115 21.02 -1.06 54.82
C THR A 115 21.98 -1.64 53.77
N LEU A 116 21.53 -1.79 52.52
CA LEU A 116 22.33 -2.41 51.45
C LEU A 116 23.74 -1.80 51.35
N GLU A 117 23.85 -0.50 51.58
CA GLU A 117 25.14 0.20 51.66
C GLU A 117 26.05 -0.30 52.79
N ARG A 118 25.49 -0.53 53.98
CA ARG A 118 26.21 -1.07 55.14
C ARG A 118 26.63 -2.52 54.90
N LYS A 119 25.75 -3.32 54.29
CA LYS A 119 26.04 -4.71 53.90
C LYS A 119 27.14 -4.79 52.86
N LEU A 120 27.11 -3.93 51.83
CA LEU A 120 28.17 -3.85 50.81
C LEU A 120 29.50 -3.37 51.39
N ALA A 121 29.49 -2.39 52.31
CA ALA A 121 30.70 -1.93 52.99
C ALA A 121 31.31 -3.02 53.89
N ARG A 122 30.48 -3.81 54.58
CA ARG A 122 30.93 -4.95 55.38
C ARG A 122 31.51 -6.04 54.48
N LEU A 123 30.80 -6.41 53.42
CA LEU A 123 31.26 -7.43 52.48
C LEU A 123 32.57 -7.03 51.80
N ARG A 124 32.74 -5.75 51.44
CA ARG A 124 34.01 -5.22 50.93
C ARG A 124 35.14 -5.45 51.93
N ARG A 125 34.92 -5.12 53.21
CA ARG A 125 35.92 -5.32 54.26
C ARG A 125 36.23 -6.80 54.46
N GLU A 126 35.22 -7.66 54.49
CA GLU A 126 35.40 -9.12 54.59
C GLU A 126 36.17 -9.66 53.37
N THR A 127 35.90 -9.18 52.16
CA THR A 127 36.65 -9.59 50.95
C THR A 127 38.07 -9.05 50.91
N GLU A 128 38.32 -7.86 51.44
CA GLU A 128 39.66 -7.29 51.57
C GLU A 128 40.48 -8.06 52.63
N GLU A 129 39.84 -8.41 53.76
CA GLU A 129 40.43 -9.26 54.80
C GLU A 129 40.77 -10.66 54.26
N LEU A 130 39.88 -11.29 53.48
CA LEU A 130 40.15 -12.57 52.83
C LEU A 130 41.28 -12.48 51.79
N LYS A 131 41.36 -11.36 51.05
CA LYS A 131 42.44 -11.10 50.10
C LYS A 131 43.78 -10.95 50.81
N GLU A 132 43.82 -10.26 51.95
CA GLU A 132 45.01 -10.13 52.79
C GLU A 132 45.42 -11.47 53.43
N GLU A 133 44.45 -12.28 53.86
CA GLU A 133 44.70 -13.62 54.41
C GLU A 133 45.30 -14.56 53.34
N LEU A 134 44.78 -14.53 52.11
CA LEU A 134 45.34 -15.31 50.99
C LEU A 134 46.73 -14.82 50.57
N ALA A 135 46.96 -13.51 50.55
CA ALA A 135 48.28 -12.94 50.28
C ALA A 135 49.30 -13.33 51.37
N SER A 136 48.88 -13.32 52.63
CA SER A 136 49.69 -13.75 53.77
C SER A 136 49.98 -15.25 53.71
N ARG A 137 48.98 -16.07 53.37
CA ARG A 137 49.13 -17.52 53.19
C ARG A 137 50.04 -17.86 52.01
N LYS A 138 49.99 -17.09 50.93
CA LYS A 138 50.90 -17.23 49.77
C LYS A 138 52.33 -16.84 50.13
N ALA A 139 52.54 -15.73 50.83
CA ALA A 139 53.86 -15.30 51.30
C ALA A 139 54.47 -16.28 52.32
N GLN A 140 53.64 -16.93 53.15
CA GLN A 140 54.07 -17.98 54.06
C GLN A 140 54.43 -19.28 53.34
N ARG A 141 53.80 -19.55 52.18
CA ARG A 141 54.06 -20.73 51.34
C ARG A 141 55.31 -20.56 50.47
N ASP A 142 55.63 -19.34 50.04
CA ASP A 142 56.87 -19.01 49.29
C ASP A 142 58.14 -19.08 50.16
N GLY A 143 58.01 -19.18 51.50
CA GLY A 143 59.12 -19.35 52.43
C GLY A 143 59.44 -20.81 52.81
N ASP A 144 58.62 -21.78 52.41
CA ASP A 144 58.77 -23.19 52.75
C ASP A 144 58.83 -24.02 51.45
N GLU A 145 60.04 -24.20 50.91
CA GLU A 145 60.29 -25.08 49.75
C GLU A 145 60.04 -26.55 50.13
N LYS A 146 58.76 -26.98 50.10
CA LYS A 146 58.25 -28.33 49.74
C LYS A 146 56.80 -28.51 50.23
N ALA A 147 55.81 -28.28 49.37
CA ALA A 147 54.53 -29.01 49.40
C ALA A 147 53.67 -28.74 48.15
N GLU A 148 53.70 -29.75 47.27
CA GLU A 148 52.69 -30.24 46.33
C GLU A 148 51.70 -29.28 45.65
N GLU A 149 51.68 -29.45 44.33
CA GLU A 149 50.74 -28.95 43.33
C GLU A 149 49.29 -29.20 43.72
N GLY A 150 48.47 -28.16 43.58
CA GLY A 150 47.02 -28.21 43.65
C GLY A 150 46.47 -26.99 42.96
N GLU A 151 46.24 -27.10 41.65
CA GLU A 151 45.77 -26.07 40.71
C GLU A 151 44.41 -25.43 41.09
N THR A 152 43.76 -25.86 42.17
CA THR A 152 42.47 -25.35 42.63
C THR A 152 42.53 -24.01 43.37
N HIS A 153 43.68 -23.58 43.87
CA HIS A 153 43.76 -22.32 44.64
C HIS A 153 43.85 -21.07 43.76
N GLY A 154 44.37 -21.17 42.53
CA GLY A 154 44.42 -20.04 41.59
C GLY A 154 43.03 -19.56 41.18
N ASP A 155 42.08 -20.50 41.03
CA ASP A 155 40.68 -20.21 40.67
C ASP A 155 39.93 -19.48 41.80
N HIS A 156 40.24 -19.79 43.07
CA HIS A 156 39.70 -19.07 44.22
C HIS A 156 40.28 -17.66 44.35
N ASP A 157 41.59 -17.49 44.08
CA ASP A 157 42.23 -16.18 44.09
C ASP A 157 41.68 -15.30 42.96
N GLU A 158 41.51 -15.85 41.76
CA GLU A 158 40.90 -15.18 40.60
C GLU A 158 39.43 -14.86 40.86
N GLY A 159 38.65 -15.79 41.42
CA GLY A 159 37.27 -15.58 41.82
C GLY A 159 37.10 -14.51 42.91
N ILE A 160 38.04 -14.37 43.85
CA ILE A 160 38.02 -13.30 44.87
C ILE A 160 38.41 -11.94 44.28
N LEU A 161 39.33 -11.92 43.31
CA LEU A 161 39.65 -10.70 42.56
C LEU A 161 38.46 -10.26 41.69
N GLU A 162 37.79 -11.18 41.00
CA GLU A 162 36.55 -10.91 40.25
C GLU A 162 35.42 -10.46 41.18
N LEU A 163 35.27 -11.08 42.35
CA LEU A 163 34.31 -10.67 43.37
C LEU A 163 34.60 -9.25 43.87
N SER A 164 35.86 -8.91 44.17
CA SER A 164 36.23 -7.55 44.58
C SER A 164 35.94 -6.52 43.48
N ARG A 165 36.22 -6.87 42.22
CA ARG A 165 35.94 -6.02 41.06
C ARG A 165 34.44 -5.82 40.84
N THR A 166 33.64 -6.88 40.96
CA THR A 166 32.19 -6.80 40.82
C THR A 166 31.56 -6.00 41.97
N LEU A 167 32.00 -6.19 43.21
CA LEU A 167 31.56 -5.40 44.36
C LEU A 167 31.95 -3.93 44.24
N ASP A 168 33.15 -3.61 43.72
CA ASP A 168 33.55 -2.23 43.42
C ASP A 168 32.70 -1.61 42.31
N THR A 169 32.37 -2.37 41.26
CA THR A 169 31.47 -1.89 40.18
C THR A 169 30.04 -1.67 40.66
N LEU A 170 29.53 -2.53 41.55
CA LEU A 170 28.19 -2.39 42.13
C LEU A 170 28.14 -1.27 43.17
N TYR A 171 29.19 -1.10 43.97
CA TYR A 171 29.28 0.00 44.93
C TYR A 171 29.35 1.35 44.20
N THR A 172 30.18 1.47 43.16
CA THR A 172 30.26 2.68 42.32
C THR A 172 28.98 2.94 41.52
N SER A 173 28.30 1.88 41.06
CA SER A 173 26.98 1.97 40.43
C SER A 173 25.89 2.39 41.43
N SER A 174 25.94 1.92 42.69
CA SER A 174 24.94 2.27 43.71
C SER A 174 25.16 3.67 44.28
N LYS A 175 26.40 4.15 44.34
CA LYS A 175 26.76 5.49 44.83
C LYS A 175 26.51 6.60 43.80
N GLY A 176 26.07 6.26 42.58
CA GLY A 176 25.60 7.22 41.58
C GLY A 176 26.68 8.19 41.06
N THR A 177 27.96 7.89 41.26
CA THR A 177 29.08 8.78 40.94
C THR A 177 29.59 8.67 39.49
N SER A 178 29.03 7.77 38.68
CA SER A 178 29.25 7.74 37.23
C SER A 178 28.03 8.35 36.52
N PRO A 179 28.21 9.16 35.45
CA PRO A 179 27.08 9.66 34.68
C PRO A 179 26.39 8.46 34.03
N THR A 180 25.21 8.11 34.53
CA THR A 180 24.34 7.09 33.93
C THR A 180 24.17 7.39 32.44
N ALA A 181 24.15 6.38 31.58
CA ALA A 181 23.96 6.57 30.13
C ALA A 181 22.70 7.41 29.81
N GLU A 182 21.70 7.37 30.69
CA GLU A 182 20.51 8.22 30.69
C GLU A 182 20.81 9.72 30.89
N ALA A 183 21.71 10.07 31.81
CA ALA A 183 22.16 11.45 32.04
C ALA A 183 23.00 11.98 30.86
N ALA A 184 23.79 11.11 30.22
CA ALA A 184 24.52 11.47 29.00
C ALA A 184 23.57 11.69 27.81
N LEU A 185 22.51 10.87 27.68
CA LEU A 185 21.48 11.02 26.66
C LEU A 185 20.61 12.26 26.88
N SER A 186 20.20 12.53 28.12
CA SER A 186 19.41 13.73 28.44
C SER A 186 20.23 15.00 28.22
N HIS A 187 21.52 15.00 28.54
CA HIS A 187 22.41 16.11 28.22
C HIS A 187 22.56 16.30 26.71
N LYS A 188 22.68 15.23 25.92
CA LYS A 188 22.78 15.32 24.45
C LYS A 188 21.49 15.84 23.79
N LEU A 189 20.33 15.36 24.24
CA LEU A 189 19.03 15.87 23.79
C LEU A 189 18.85 17.35 24.16
N SER A 190 19.28 17.74 25.36
CA SER A 190 19.23 19.14 25.80
C SER A 190 20.11 20.03 24.93
N THR A 191 21.34 19.60 24.61
CA THR A 191 22.26 20.38 23.78
C THR A 191 21.81 20.52 22.33
N ASP A 192 21.13 19.52 21.76
CA ASP A 192 20.59 19.60 20.39
C ASP A 192 19.41 20.58 20.29
N VAL A 193 18.57 20.69 21.34
CA VAL A 193 17.45 21.64 21.37
C VAL A 193 17.94 23.10 21.39
N TYR A 194 19.06 23.39 22.06
CA TYR A 194 19.64 24.74 22.09
C TYR A 194 20.40 25.11 20.81
N ASN A 195 20.93 24.12 20.07
CA ASN A 195 21.66 24.39 18.82
C ASN A 195 20.72 24.61 17.62
N GLY A 196 19.49 24.08 17.67
CA GLY A 196 18.45 24.32 16.65
C GLY A 196 17.86 25.74 16.65
N GLN A 197 18.02 26.51 17.72
CA GLN A 197 17.45 27.87 17.86
C GLN A 197 18.39 29.02 17.46
N ARG A 198 19.66 28.73 17.10
CA ARG A 198 20.65 29.79 16.76
C ARG A 198 20.67 30.21 15.29
N ALA A 199 19.86 29.59 14.42
CA ALA A 199 19.87 29.85 12.98
C ALA A 199 18.83 30.86 12.47
N LEU A 200 17.98 31.46 13.31
CA LEU A 200 17.06 32.52 12.89
C LEU A 200 16.96 33.63 13.94
N GLY A 201 17.49 34.80 13.59
CA GLY A 201 17.46 35.99 14.43
C GLY A 201 16.10 36.68 14.50
N GLN A 202 15.72 37.02 15.73
CA GLN A 202 15.01 38.22 16.22
C GLN A 202 13.52 38.48 15.89
N GLY A 203 12.72 38.42 16.97
CA GLY A 203 11.45 39.15 17.20
C GLY A 203 10.95 38.87 18.63
N PRO A 204 10.44 39.87 19.39
CA PRO A 204 10.30 39.77 20.86
C PRO A 204 9.00 39.08 21.32
N VAL A 205 9.10 38.61 22.56
CA VAL A 205 8.19 37.79 23.37
C VAL A 205 6.76 38.33 23.46
N GLY A 206 5.80 37.42 23.24
CA GLY A 206 4.43 37.47 23.78
C GLY A 206 4.04 36.05 24.16
N ALA A 207 3.76 35.83 25.44
CA ALA A 207 3.35 34.55 26.00
C ALA A 207 1.92 34.20 25.55
N ASP A 208 1.77 33.06 24.87
CA ASP A 208 0.64 32.14 25.09
C ASP A 208 0.93 30.80 24.42
N GLY A 209 0.85 29.74 25.22
CA GLY A 209 1.03 28.36 24.79
C GLY A 209 -0.17 27.89 23.99
N SER A 210 -0.09 28.00 22.66
CA SER A 210 -0.77 27.11 21.73
C SER A 210 0.08 27.05 20.47
N SER A 211 0.97 26.06 20.40
CA SER A 211 1.56 25.62 19.14
C SER A 211 0.45 25.03 18.28
N THR A 212 -0.38 25.89 17.69
CA THR A 212 -1.18 25.54 16.53
C THR A 212 -0.17 25.36 15.40
N SER A 213 0.33 24.14 15.24
CA SER A 213 1.01 23.74 14.03
C SER A 213 0.06 24.05 12.88
N GLN A 214 0.37 25.08 12.11
CA GLN A 214 -0.28 25.29 10.83
C GLN A 214 -0.19 23.96 10.07
N PRO A 215 -1.31 23.34 9.67
CA PRO A 215 -1.25 22.10 8.92
C PRO A 215 -0.47 22.40 7.65
N SER A 216 0.59 21.64 7.41
CA SER A 216 1.30 21.67 6.13
C SER A 216 0.26 21.52 5.01
N PRO A 217 0.44 22.17 3.84
CA PRO A 217 -0.53 22.09 2.75
C PRO A 217 -0.84 20.63 2.36
N ASN A 218 0.13 19.74 2.56
CA ASN A 218 -0.02 18.30 2.37
C ASN A 218 -1.01 17.65 3.35
N ALA A 219 -1.07 18.08 4.62
CA ALA A 219 -2.05 17.56 5.57
C ALA A 219 -3.49 17.94 5.18
N SER A 220 -3.67 19.15 4.63
CA SER A 220 -4.96 19.58 4.08
C SER A 220 -5.38 18.73 2.87
N ILE A 221 -4.46 18.49 1.92
CA ILE A 221 -4.72 17.64 0.75
C ILE A 221 -5.02 16.20 1.16
N LEU A 222 -4.30 15.64 2.12
CA LEU A 222 -4.55 14.28 2.65
C LEU A 222 -5.90 14.20 3.37
N SER A 223 -6.28 15.21 4.13
CA SER A 223 -7.61 15.27 4.77
C SER A 223 -8.74 15.37 3.75
N GLN A 224 -8.53 16.13 2.67
CA GLN A 224 -9.48 16.22 1.56
C GLN A 224 -9.58 14.88 0.82
N ALA A 225 -8.45 14.24 0.51
CA ALA A 225 -8.42 12.91 -0.11
C ALA A 225 -9.16 11.86 0.75
N ALA A 226 -8.95 11.86 2.07
CA ALA A 226 -9.67 10.98 2.99
C ALA A 226 -11.18 11.28 3.02
N SER A 227 -11.58 12.56 2.93
CA SER A 227 -13.00 12.93 2.85
C SER A 227 -13.65 12.48 1.53
N PHE A 228 -12.91 12.53 0.41
CA PHE A 228 -13.37 12.03 -0.87
C PHE A 228 -13.49 10.51 -0.86
N ASP A 229 -12.51 9.80 -0.28
CA ASP A 229 -12.54 8.35 -0.13
C ASP A 229 -13.73 7.89 0.73
N ALA A 230 -13.99 8.56 1.86
CA ALA A 230 -15.18 8.28 2.68
C ALA A 230 -16.49 8.51 1.90
N ARG A 231 -16.56 9.58 1.09
CA ARG A 231 -17.72 9.85 0.24
C ARG A 231 -17.86 8.81 -0.88
N LEU A 232 -16.76 8.38 -1.48
CA LEU A 232 -16.74 7.31 -2.49
C LEU A 232 -17.19 6.00 -1.87
N ALA A 233 -16.70 5.62 -0.71
CA ALA A 233 -17.13 4.43 0.02
C ALA A 233 -18.63 4.45 0.34
N LEU A 234 -19.19 5.61 0.69
CA LEU A 234 -20.65 5.76 0.86
C LEU A 234 -21.41 5.62 -0.45
N LEU A 235 -20.89 6.14 -1.57
CA LEU A 235 -21.49 5.98 -2.89
C LEU A 235 -21.40 4.53 -3.38
N GLU A 236 -20.28 3.85 -3.16
CA GLU A 236 -20.07 2.44 -3.44
C GLU A 236 -21.02 1.56 -2.62
N ALA A 237 -21.15 1.85 -1.33
CA ALA A 237 -22.11 1.18 -0.46
C ALA A 237 -23.57 1.41 -0.90
N ALA A 238 -23.92 2.62 -1.34
CA ALA A 238 -25.25 2.94 -1.86
C ALA A 238 -25.54 2.29 -3.21
N LEU A 239 -24.52 2.16 -4.06
CA LEU A 239 -24.59 1.47 -5.36
C LEU A 239 -24.43 -0.06 -5.24
N GLY A 240 -24.08 -0.56 -4.05
CA GLY A 240 -23.85 -1.98 -3.81
C GLY A 240 -22.62 -2.55 -4.52
N LEU A 241 -21.74 -1.71 -5.05
CA LEU A 241 -20.49 -2.10 -5.70
C LEU A 241 -19.50 -2.47 -4.60
N LYS A 242 -19.52 -3.72 -4.14
CA LYS A 242 -18.54 -4.20 -3.17
C LYS A 242 -17.20 -4.36 -3.88
N ASN A 243 -16.11 -3.89 -3.25
CA ASN A 243 -14.72 -4.02 -3.70
C ASN A 243 -14.39 -5.38 -4.32
N THR A 244 -14.67 -5.53 -5.62
CA THR A 244 -13.99 -6.49 -6.48
C THR A 244 -12.89 -5.68 -7.15
N PRO A 245 -11.60 -6.01 -6.93
CA PRO A 245 -10.56 -5.41 -7.73
C PRO A 245 -10.91 -5.64 -9.19
N VAL A 246 -10.75 -4.59 -10.01
CA VAL A 246 -10.81 -4.64 -11.48
C VAL A 246 -10.27 -6.00 -11.95
N PRO A 247 -11.07 -6.85 -12.62
CA PRO A 247 -10.56 -8.11 -13.14
C PRO A 247 -9.49 -7.79 -14.18
N VAL A 248 -8.24 -8.12 -13.87
CA VAL A 248 -7.09 -7.95 -14.78
C VAL A 248 -6.96 -9.19 -15.69
N SER A 249 -7.94 -10.09 -15.70
CA SER A 249 -7.92 -11.30 -16.52
C SER A 249 -9.29 -11.55 -17.14
N PRO A 250 -9.36 -11.77 -18.47
CA PRO A 250 -10.61 -11.97 -19.20
C PRO A 250 -11.28 -13.35 -19.00
N ASP A 251 -10.73 -14.25 -18.16
CA ASP A 251 -11.12 -15.68 -18.14
C ASP A 251 -11.73 -16.19 -16.80
N ASP A 252 -12.19 -15.32 -15.88
CA ASP A 252 -12.81 -15.76 -14.61
C ASP A 252 -14.35 -15.62 -14.64
N PRO A 253 -15.15 -16.71 -14.53
CA PRO A 253 -16.61 -16.72 -14.75
C PRO A 253 -17.44 -16.07 -13.63
N SER A 254 -16.85 -15.17 -12.83
CA SER A 254 -17.61 -14.21 -12.05
C SER A 254 -17.78 -12.93 -12.85
N ASP A 255 -18.51 -13.02 -13.96
CA ASP A 255 -19.20 -11.91 -14.64
C ASP A 255 -20.28 -11.35 -13.69
N MET A 256 -19.84 -10.85 -12.53
CA MET A 256 -20.49 -9.72 -11.87
C MET A 256 -19.97 -8.45 -12.54
N ASP A 257 -20.07 -8.45 -13.86
CA ASP A 257 -19.99 -7.25 -14.67
C ASP A 257 -20.89 -6.23 -14.02
N ILE A 258 -20.33 -5.04 -13.82
CA ILE A 258 -21.03 -3.87 -13.33
C ILE A 258 -22.19 -3.62 -14.30
N GLN A 259 -23.35 -4.23 -14.03
CA GLN A 259 -24.50 -4.10 -14.90
C GLN A 259 -24.86 -2.62 -14.94
N PRO A 260 -24.97 -2.02 -16.13
CA PRO A 260 -25.19 -0.59 -16.23
C PRO A 260 -26.56 -0.28 -15.59
N ILE A 261 -26.53 0.40 -14.45
CA ILE A 261 -27.70 0.66 -13.61
C ILE A 261 -28.72 1.56 -14.34
N LEU A 262 -28.25 2.41 -15.26
CA LEU A 262 -29.12 3.33 -15.99
C LEU A 262 -30.03 2.62 -17.01
N PRO A 263 -29.55 1.70 -17.87
CA PRO A 263 -30.41 0.85 -18.69
C PRO A 263 -31.42 0.03 -17.89
N SER A 264 -31.04 -0.59 -16.76
CA SER A 264 -31.98 -1.37 -15.95
C SER A 264 -33.03 -0.47 -15.28
N LEU A 265 -32.63 0.71 -14.80
CA LEU A 265 -33.55 1.70 -14.23
C LEU A 265 -34.45 2.32 -15.31
N ASN A 266 -33.97 2.53 -16.54
CA ASN A 266 -34.79 2.94 -17.68
C ASN A 266 -35.77 1.84 -18.11
N HIS A 267 -35.35 0.58 -18.06
CA HIS A 267 -36.23 -0.54 -18.32
C HIS A 267 -37.33 -0.62 -17.25
N LEU A 268 -36.97 -0.54 -15.96
CA LEU A 268 -37.93 -0.50 -14.86
C LEU A 268 -38.82 0.75 -14.90
N SER A 269 -38.30 1.91 -15.29
CA SER A 269 -39.11 3.12 -15.45
C SER A 269 -40.08 3.00 -16.62
N SER A 270 -39.69 2.33 -17.71
CA SER A 270 -40.60 2.02 -18.83
C SER A 270 -41.68 1.01 -18.41
N GLN A 271 -41.33 0.01 -17.59
CA GLN A 271 -42.28 -0.93 -17.00
C GLN A 271 -43.24 -0.22 -16.03
N LEU A 272 -42.75 0.68 -15.18
CA LEU A 272 -43.59 1.47 -14.27
C LEU A 272 -44.45 2.50 -15.02
N SER A 273 -43.95 3.09 -16.10
CA SER A 273 -44.69 4.03 -16.95
C SER A 273 -45.80 3.32 -17.73
N THR A 274 -45.55 2.11 -18.23
CA THR A 274 -46.60 1.28 -18.85
C THR A 274 -47.63 0.83 -17.82
N LEU A 275 -47.22 0.45 -16.61
CA LEU A 275 -48.14 0.15 -15.51
C LEU A 275 -48.94 1.38 -15.04
N SER A 276 -48.32 2.56 -14.95
CA SER A 276 -49.01 3.78 -14.52
C SER A 276 -49.95 4.34 -15.59
N SER A 277 -49.55 4.32 -16.86
CA SER A 277 -50.40 4.69 -18.00
C SER A 277 -51.63 3.78 -18.11
N THR A 278 -51.45 2.46 -17.94
CA THR A 278 -52.56 1.50 -17.95
C THR A 278 -53.47 1.62 -16.72
N LEU A 279 -52.93 1.95 -15.53
CA LEU A 279 -53.73 2.18 -14.32
C LEU A 279 -54.49 3.52 -14.35
N THR A 280 -53.90 4.57 -14.93
CA THR A 280 -54.49 5.93 -14.98
C THR A 280 -55.56 6.06 -16.07
N ALA A 281 -55.40 5.36 -17.21
CA ALA A 281 -56.40 5.35 -18.28
C ALA A 281 -57.77 4.75 -17.86
N ASN A 282 -57.81 3.97 -16.78
CA ASN A 282 -59.04 3.36 -16.24
C ASN A 282 -59.81 4.24 -15.24
N GLN A 283 -59.28 5.40 -14.82
CA GLN A 283 -60.00 6.29 -13.89
C GLN A 283 -60.94 7.30 -14.59
N SER A 284 -60.88 7.43 -15.92
CA SER A 284 -61.65 8.45 -16.65
C SER A 284 -63.01 7.98 -17.19
N THR A 285 -63.48 6.76 -16.91
CA THR A 285 -64.74 6.25 -17.49
C THR A 285 -65.77 5.66 -16.52
N ASN A 286 -65.55 5.68 -15.20
CA ASN A 286 -66.53 5.12 -14.25
C ASN A 286 -66.86 6.06 -13.09
N THR A 287 -67.71 7.06 -13.36
CA THR A 287 -68.57 7.67 -12.34
C THR A 287 -69.95 6.99 -12.40
N ASP A 288 -70.06 5.77 -11.86
CA ASP A 288 -71.25 5.22 -11.17
C ASP A 288 -71.17 3.69 -11.02
N ARG A 289 -70.58 3.20 -9.92
CA ARG A 289 -71.09 2.04 -9.15
C ARG A 289 -70.16 1.67 -7.99
N PRO A 290 -70.71 1.22 -6.84
CA PRO A 290 -69.90 0.87 -5.68
C PRO A 290 -69.44 -0.61 -5.71
N SER A 291 -68.18 -0.79 -5.30
CA SER A 291 -67.61 -1.90 -4.50
C SER A 291 -67.89 -3.37 -4.89
N GLY A 292 -66.85 -4.03 -5.43
CA GLY A 292 -66.66 -5.49 -5.53
C GLY A 292 -65.19 -5.83 -5.86
N PRO A 293 -64.65 -6.99 -5.45
CA PRO A 293 -63.21 -7.17 -5.25
C PRO A 293 -62.42 -7.29 -6.57
N LEU A 294 -61.21 -6.75 -6.48
CA LEU A 294 -60.14 -6.68 -7.48
C LEU A 294 -59.88 -8.03 -8.17
N SER A 295 -60.10 -8.11 -9.49
CA SER A 295 -59.58 -9.21 -10.30
C SER A 295 -59.25 -8.77 -11.74
N VAL A 296 -57.95 -8.80 -12.05
CA VAL A 296 -57.36 -9.23 -13.33
C VAL A 296 -58.08 -8.74 -14.60
N THR A 297 -57.85 -7.49 -15.02
CA THR A 297 -58.25 -7.00 -16.37
C THR A 297 -57.06 -6.49 -17.20
N THR A 298 -55.83 -6.85 -16.86
CA THR A 298 -54.60 -6.35 -17.52
C THR A 298 -54.21 -7.09 -18.80
N THR A 299 -54.73 -8.29 -19.05
CA THR A 299 -54.37 -9.13 -20.21
C THR A 299 -55.02 -8.75 -21.55
N PRO A 300 -56.33 -8.41 -21.64
CA PRO A 300 -56.98 -8.27 -22.95
C PRO A 300 -56.56 -7.00 -23.72
N HIS A 301 -56.14 -5.94 -23.02
CA HIS A 301 -55.71 -4.70 -23.64
C HIS A 301 -54.27 -4.77 -24.19
N ILE A 302 -53.38 -5.50 -23.50
CA ILE A 302 -52.04 -5.80 -24.01
C ILE A 302 -52.16 -6.72 -25.23
N GLU A 303 -53.06 -7.69 -25.20
CA GLU A 303 -53.36 -8.54 -26.35
C GLU A 303 -53.93 -7.74 -27.54
N ALA A 304 -54.82 -6.78 -27.31
CA ALA A 304 -55.35 -5.90 -28.37
C ALA A 304 -54.29 -4.96 -28.98
N LEU A 305 -53.41 -4.37 -28.17
CA LEU A 305 -52.31 -3.55 -28.69
C LEU A 305 -51.24 -4.39 -29.39
N SER A 306 -50.89 -5.55 -28.84
CA SER A 306 -49.94 -6.47 -29.48
C SER A 306 -50.48 -7.05 -30.79
N SER A 307 -51.80 -7.26 -30.92
CA SER A 307 -52.40 -7.68 -32.18
C SER A 307 -52.43 -6.56 -33.21
N LYS A 308 -52.67 -5.31 -32.78
CA LYS A 308 -52.56 -4.14 -33.66
C LYS A 308 -51.12 -3.87 -34.12
N ILE A 309 -50.14 -4.02 -33.23
CA ILE A 309 -48.71 -3.94 -33.57
C ILE A 309 -48.37 -5.05 -34.57
N ARG A 310 -48.77 -6.30 -34.29
CA ARG A 310 -48.56 -7.43 -35.22
C ARG A 310 -49.19 -7.20 -36.59
N LYS A 311 -50.37 -6.58 -36.63
CA LYS A 311 -51.02 -6.21 -37.90
C LYS A 311 -50.23 -5.13 -38.64
N LEU A 312 -49.78 -4.09 -37.94
CA LEU A 312 -48.99 -3.02 -38.55
C LEU A 312 -47.60 -3.50 -39.01
N THR A 313 -46.98 -4.45 -38.31
CA THR A 313 -45.73 -5.07 -38.75
C THR A 313 -45.97 -5.95 -39.98
N ALA A 314 -47.06 -6.74 -40.00
CA ALA A 314 -47.42 -7.53 -41.17
C ALA A 314 -47.73 -6.64 -42.40
N ASP A 315 -48.44 -5.53 -42.21
CA ASP A 315 -48.73 -4.56 -43.27
C ASP A 315 -47.45 -3.85 -43.75
N ALA A 316 -46.51 -3.55 -42.85
CA ALA A 316 -45.21 -2.98 -43.20
C ALA A 316 -44.33 -4.00 -43.97
N GLU A 317 -44.30 -5.26 -43.55
CA GLU A 317 -43.61 -6.37 -44.24
C GLU A 317 -44.22 -6.66 -45.62
N ALA A 318 -45.55 -6.59 -45.74
CA ALA A 318 -46.21 -6.68 -47.02
C ALA A 318 -45.77 -5.54 -47.95
N LEU A 319 -45.59 -4.32 -47.43
CA LEU A 319 -45.13 -3.16 -48.18
C LEU A 319 -43.64 -3.29 -48.57
N THR A 320 -42.77 -3.76 -47.67
CA THR A 320 -41.35 -3.97 -48.00
C THR A 320 -41.17 -5.07 -49.03
N THR A 321 -41.88 -6.20 -48.90
CA THR A 321 -41.83 -7.27 -49.90
C THR A 321 -42.46 -6.84 -51.23
N ALA A 322 -43.50 -5.99 -51.22
CA ALA A 322 -44.03 -5.38 -52.44
C ALA A 322 -43.00 -4.46 -53.10
N ARG A 323 -42.25 -3.67 -52.33
CA ARG A 323 -41.16 -2.82 -52.85
C ARG A 323 -40.01 -3.65 -53.42
N GLN A 324 -39.59 -4.72 -52.74
CA GLN A 324 -38.55 -5.63 -53.23
C GLN A 324 -38.99 -6.33 -54.52
N ARG A 325 -40.22 -6.85 -54.58
CA ARG A 325 -40.75 -7.44 -55.83
C ARG A 325 -40.83 -6.41 -56.96
N ALA A 326 -41.16 -5.14 -56.66
CA ALA A 326 -41.17 -4.08 -57.66
C ALA A 326 -39.76 -3.74 -58.17
N THR A 327 -38.74 -3.71 -57.30
CA THR A 327 -37.34 -3.51 -57.70
C THR A 327 -36.80 -4.69 -58.49
N ASP A 328 -37.14 -5.91 -58.10
CA ASP A 328 -36.72 -7.14 -58.80
C ASP A 328 -37.41 -7.28 -60.15
N ALA A 329 -38.69 -6.91 -60.26
CA ALA A 329 -39.41 -6.85 -61.53
C ALA A 329 -38.83 -5.77 -62.46
N ALA A 330 -38.45 -4.61 -61.92
CA ALA A 330 -37.75 -3.58 -62.68
C ALA A 330 -36.38 -4.06 -63.17
N ARG A 331 -35.64 -4.79 -62.33
CA ARG A 331 -34.35 -5.43 -62.68
C ARG A 331 -34.52 -6.50 -63.75
N ALA A 332 -35.54 -7.36 -63.64
CA ALA A 332 -35.84 -8.41 -64.60
C ALA A 332 -36.30 -7.83 -65.96
N ALA A 333 -37.11 -6.76 -65.93
CA ALA A 333 -37.50 -6.03 -67.15
C ALA A 333 -36.29 -5.36 -67.82
N PHE A 334 -35.37 -4.81 -67.03
CA PHE A 334 -34.14 -4.22 -67.55
C PHE A 334 -33.19 -5.29 -68.13
N SER A 335 -33.01 -6.43 -67.45
CA SER A 335 -32.19 -7.54 -67.96
C SER A 335 -32.80 -8.20 -69.20
N ALA A 336 -34.13 -8.32 -69.26
CA ALA A 336 -34.82 -8.82 -70.46
C ALA A 336 -34.66 -7.86 -71.65
N ARG A 337 -34.66 -6.55 -71.41
CA ARG A 337 -34.41 -5.54 -72.44
C ARG A 337 -32.98 -5.60 -72.98
N ILE A 338 -32.00 -5.91 -72.12
CA ILE A 338 -30.61 -6.14 -72.54
C ILE A 338 -30.51 -7.43 -73.36
N ALA A 339 -31.10 -8.54 -72.90
CA ALA A 339 -31.07 -9.80 -73.63
C ALA A 339 -31.74 -9.71 -75.02
N ALA A 340 -32.84 -8.96 -75.13
CA ALA A 340 -33.52 -8.71 -76.41
C ALA A 340 -32.71 -7.81 -77.36
N ALA A 341 -31.85 -6.93 -76.83
CA ALA A 341 -30.96 -6.09 -77.65
C ALA A 341 -29.74 -6.86 -78.20
N THR A 342 -29.43 -8.03 -77.66
CA THR A 342 -28.28 -8.87 -78.09
C THR A 342 -28.61 -9.90 -79.16
N SER A 343 -29.87 -10.00 -79.62
CA SER A 343 -30.35 -11.05 -80.53
C SER A 343 -30.70 -10.60 -81.94
N ASP A 344 -30.22 -9.45 -82.43
CA ASP A 344 -30.40 -9.05 -83.84
C ASP A 344 -29.14 -8.37 -84.42
N GLU A 345 -28.86 -8.65 -85.70
CA GLU A 345 -27.60 -8.50 -86.47
C GLU A 345 -27.12 -7.02 -86.70
N PRO A 346 -25.82 -6.73 -87.00
CA PRO A 346 -25.18 -5.46 -86.64
C PRO A 346 -25.25 -4.39 -87.73
N GLN A 347 -25.39 -3.13 -87.33
CA GLN A 347 -24.86 -1.95 -88.02
C GLN A 347 -25.00 -0.67 -87.15
N PRO A 348 -24.31 0.44 -87.48
CA PRO A 348 -23.42 1.12 -86.56
C PRO A 348 -24.00 2.40 -85.93
N PHE A 349 -23.31 2.86 -84.88
CA PHE A 349 -23.45 4.14 -84.19
C PHE A 349 -24.63 4.26 -83.21
N MET A 350 -24.37 3.90 -81.95
CA MET A 350 -24.41 4.80 -80.78
C MET A 350 -24.14 3.94 -79.53
N ASP A 351 -23.02 4.19 -78.85
CA ASP A 351 -22.60 3.48 -77.64
C ASP A 351 -23.64 3.56 -76.50
N PRO A 352 -24.33 2.46 -76.15
CA PRO A 352 -25.14 2.37 -74.92
C PRO A 352 -24.31 1.79 -73.75
N THR A 353 -23.04 1.49 -73.99
CA THR A 353 -22.11 0.83 -73.06
C THR A 353 -21.78 1.71 -71.85
N LEU A 354 -21.88 3.04 -71.98
CA LEU A 354 -21.58 3.99 -70.90
C LEU A 354 -22.70 4.08 -69.84
N SER A 355 -23.96 3.80 -70.18
CA SER A 355 -25.08 3.83 -69.19
C SER A 355 -25.36 2.47 -68.53
N THR A 356 -25.05 1.36 -69.21
CA THR A 356 -25.22 -0.01 -68.68
C THR A 356 -24.20 -0.34 -67.58
N SER A 357 -22.93 0.02 -67.76
CA SER A 357 -21.93 -0.12 -66.70
C SER A 357 -22.23 0.80 -65.53
N ALA A 358 -22.66 2.05 -65.78
CA ALA A 358 -22.96 2.99 -64.70
C ALA A 358 -24.10 2.54 -63.76
N ALA A 359 -25.14 1.86 -64.24
CA ALA A 359 -26.26 1.40 -63.40
C ALA A 359 -25.96 0.12 -62.60
N VAL A 360 -25.21 -0.83 -63.18
CA VAL A 360 -24.82 -2.07 -62.49
C VAL A 360 -23.61 -1.85 -61.59
N GLU A 361 -22.66 -0.99 -61.99
CA GLU A 361 -21.54 -0.57 -61.14
C GLU A 361 -22.01 0.34 -60.02
N SER A 362 -23.00 1.21 -60.21
CA SER A 362 -23.54 2.02 -59.10
C SER A 362 -24.29 1.19 -58.08
N ASP A 363 -25.01 0.12 -58.47
CA ASP A 363 -25.73 -0.75 -57.54
C ASP A 363 -24.79 -1.77 -56.85
N ALA A 364 -23.79 -2.28 -57.57
CA ALA A 364 -22.72 -3.08 -56.97
C ALA A 364 -21.86 -2.24 -56.01
N ALA A 365 -21.49 -1.01 -56.39
CA ALA A 365 -20.81 -0.07 -55.51
C ALA A 365 -21.68 0.37 -54.34
N ALA A 366 -22.99 0.53 -54.52
CA ALA A 366 -23.93 0.79 -53.42
C ALA A 366 -24.00 -0.41 -52.47
N SER A 367 -24.02 -1.66 -52.99
CA SER A 367 -23.99 -2.87 -52.16
C SER A 367 -22.67 -2.98 -51.38
N GLU A 368 -21.53 -2.68 -52.01
CA GLU A 368 -20.22 -2.68 -51.37
C GLU A 368 -20.11 -1.56 -50.32
N GLN A 369 -20.68 -0.39 -50.59
CA GLN A 369 -20.79 0.70 -49.63
C GLN A 369 -21.70 0.32 -48.46
N THR A 370 -22.83 -0.35 -48.69
CA THR A 370 -23.71 -0.82 -47.60
C THR A 370 -23.04 -1.91 -46.76
N ALA A 371 -22.25 -2.80 -47.36
CA ALA A 371 -21.43 -3.77 -46.64
C ALA A 371 -20.33 -3.09 -45.80
N LYS A 372 -19.67 -2.07 -46.35
CA LYS A 372 -18.69 -1.23 -45.62
C LYS A 372 -19.36 -0.45 -44.49
N ILE A 373 -20.54 0.11 -44.71
CA ILE A 373 -21.32 0.83 -43.69
C ILE A 373 -21.76 -0.14 -42.59
N HIS A 374 -22.22 -1.34 -42.95
CA HIS A 374 -22.56 -2.37 -41.98
C HIS A 374 -21.33 -2.79 -41.17
N ALA A 375 -20.16 -2.97 -41.81
CA ALA A 375 -18.91 -3.22 -41.11
C ALA A 375 -18.55 -2.06 -40.15
N LEU A 376 -18.68 -0.80 -40.57
CA LEU A 376 -18.47 0.36 -39.70
C LEU A 376 -19.49 0.43 -38.55
N TYR A 377 -20.73 0.06 -38.80
CA TYR A 377 -21.78 -0.01 -37.79
C TYR A 377 -21.53 -1.14 -36.80
N THR A 378 -20.90 -2.24 -37.21
CA THR A 378 -20.44 -3.30 -36.28
C THR A 378 -19.24 -2.87 -35.45
N THR A 379 -18.37 -1.98 -35.95
CA THR A 379 -17.26 -1.41 -35.17
C THR A 379 -17.66 -0.19 -34.33
N LEU A 380 -18.83 0.38 -34.56
CA LEU A 380 -19.31 1.56 -33.83
C LEU A 380 -19.58 1.26 -32.33
N PRO A 381 -20.22 0.13 -31.95
CA PRO A 381 -20.39 -0.24 -30.56
C PRO A 381 -19.08 -0.34 -29.78
N THR A 382 -18.02 -0.91 -30.40
CA THR A 382 -16.71 -1.04 -29.75
C THR A 382 -16.02 0.31 -29.58
N ILE A 383 -16.14 1.21 -30.55
CA ILE A 383 -15.63 2.58 -30.39
C ILE A 383 -16.45 3.37 -29.36
N THR A 384 -17.77 3.15 -29.32
CA THR A 384 -18.68 3.84 -28.38
C THR A 384 -18.43 3.41 -26.94
N SER A 385 -18.08 2.14 -26.69
CA SER A 385 -17.70 1.66 -25.36
C SER A 385 -16.30 2.12 -24.94
N LEU A 386 -15.37 2.28 -25.88
CA LEU A 386 -14.01 2.76 -25.59
C LEU A 386 -13.92 4.29 -25.44
N HIS A 387 -14.83 5.05 -26.07
CA HIS A 387 -14.86 6.52 -25.99
C HIS A 387 -14.91 7.09 -24.56
N PRO A 388 -15.79 6.63 -23.64
CA PRO A 388 -15.83 7.15 -22.28
C PRO A 388 -14.60 6.78 -21.43
N LEU A 389 -13.83 5.77 -21.83
CA LEU A 389 -12.61 5.36 -21.12
C LEU A 389 -11.40 6.22 -21.51
N LEU A 390 -11.40 6.80 -22.71
CA LEU A 390 -10.27 7.58 -23.24
C LEU A 390 -9.88 8.77 -22.35
N PRO A 391 -10.82 9.61 -21.84
CA PRO A 391 -10.47 10.70 -20.93
C PRO A 391 -9.80 10.20 -19.64
N THR A 392 -10.31 9.13 -19.05
CA THR A 392 -9.75 8.56 -17.80
C THR A 392 -8.36 7.97 -18.03
N VAL A 393 -8.14 7.31 -19.16
CA VAL A 393 -6.81 6.80 -19.54
C VAL A 393 -5.85 7.94 -19.82
N LEU A 394 -6.28 9.03 -20.47
CA LEU A 394 -5.45 10.22 -20.67
C LEU A 394 -5.07 10.90 -19.36
N GLU A 395 -5.98 10.99 -18.40
CA GLU A 395 -5.69 11.52 -17.07
C GLU A 395 -4.68 10.64 -16.33
N ARG A 396 -4.85 9.32 -16.36
CA ARG A 396 -3.88 8.36 -15.80
C ARG A 396 -2.53 8.42 -16.52
N LEU A 397 -2.50 8.60 -17.83
CA LEU A 397 -1.26 8.78 -18.58
C LEU A 397 -0.59 10.12 -18.27
N ARG A 398 -1.37 11.16 -17.95
CA ARG A 398 -0.82 12.46 -17.52
C ARG A 398 -0.21 12.35 -16.12
N SER A 399 -0.85 11.65 -15.18
CA SER A 399 -0.25 11.37 -13.88
C SER A 399 0.97 10.46 -14.01
N LEU A 400 0.91 9.44 -14.86
CA LEU A 400 2.04 8.55 -15.14
C LEU A 400 3.20 9.31 -15.80
N ARG A 401 2.92 10.26 -16.70
CA ARG A 401 3.94 11.16 -17.27
C ARG A 401 4.62 11.99 -16.19
N ALA A 402 3.86 12.50 -15.21
CA ALA A 402 4.46 13.24 -14.10
C ALA A 402 5.36 12.33 -13.25
N ILE A 403 4.93 11.08 -12.99
CA ILE A 403 5.73 10.09 -12.27
C ILE A 403 6.99 9.71 -13.06
N HIS A 404 6.88 9.47 -14.38
CA HIS A 404 8.02 9.14 -15.23
C HIS A 404 9.00 10.31 -15.34
N ALA A 405 8.51 11.54 -15.44
CA ALA A 405 9.36 12.73 -15.39
C ALA A 405 10.09 12.83 -14.04
N GLY A 406 9.37 12.61 -12.93
CA GLY A 406 9.95 12.54 -11.59
C GLY A 406 10.98 11.42 -11.42
N ALA A 407 10.74 10.25 -12.01
CA ALA A 407 11.67 9.13 -12.00
C ALA A 407 12.93 9.43 -12.80
N ALA A 408 12.80 10.08 -13.96
CA ALA A 408 13.94 10.51 -14.77
C ALA A 408 14.78 11.60 -14.08
N THR A 409 14.13 12.56 -13.40
CA THR A 409 14.87 13.55 -12.58
C THR A 409 15.54 12.89 -11.39
N ALA A 410 14.88 11.93 -10.73
CA ALA A 410 15.46 11.21 -9.60
C ALA A 410 16.66 10.35 -10.01
N SER A 411 16.63 9.69 -11.18
CA SER A 411 17.81 8.98 -11.70
C SER A 411 18.96 9.95 -12.00
N GLN A 412 18.67 11.12 -12.59
CA GLN A 412 19.68 12.13 -12.85
C GLN A 412 20.27 12.71 -11.55
N ASP A 413 19.46 12.94 -10.53
CA ASP A 413 19.90 13.42 -9.22
C ASP A 413 20.75 12.36 -8.49
N LEU A 414 20.40 11.07 -8.64
CA LEU A 414 21.21 9.95 -8.13
C LEU A 414 22.56 9.88 -8.83
N ASP A 415 22.60 9.98 -10.16
CA ASP A 415 23.86 10.01 -10.91
C ASP A 415 24.74 11.20 -10.49
N ALA A 416 24.13 12.37 -10.26
CA ALA A 416 24.84 13.56 -9.77
C ALA A 416 25.34 13.39 -8.33
N LEU A 417 24.58 12.72 -7.45
CA LEU A 417 25.01 12.38 -6.11
C LEU A 417 26.15 11.36 -6.11
N GLU A 418 26.10 10.35 -7.00
CA GLU A 418 27.18 9.39 -7.17
C GLU A 418 28.47 10.08 -7.61
N GLN A 419 28.40 11.00 -8.57
CA GLN A 419 29.55 11.81 -8.98
C GLN A 419 30.10 12.65 -7.83
N ARG A 420 29.24 13.34 -7.06
CA ARG A 420 29.68 14.10 -5.87
C ARG A 420 30.31 13.20 -4.81
N GLN A 421 29.79 12.00 -4.60
CA GLN A 421 30.39 11.04 -3.68
C GLN A 421 31.76 10.55 -4.18
N ALA A 422 31.91 10.31 -5.47
CA ALA A 422 33.20 9.95 -6.06
C ALA A 422 34.22 11.09 -5.90
N ASP A 423 33.81 12.35 -6.09
CA ASP A 423 34.69 13.50 -5.93
C ASP A 423 35.04 13.76 -4.46
N MET A 424 34.07 13.68 -3.54
CA MET A 424 34.36 13.75 -2.10
C MET A 424 35.33 12.66 -1.64
N LYS A 425 35.23 11.43 -2.19
CA LYS A 425 36.20 10.36 -1.90
C LYS A 425 37.60 10.73 -2.36
N LYS A 426 37.74 11.25 -3.60
CA LYS A 426 39.04 11.73 -4.12
C LYS A 426 39.59 12.87 -3.27
N GLU A 427 38.75 13.83 -2.87
CA GLU A 427 39.14 14.92 -1.99
C GLU A 427 39.62 14.37 -0.65
N ILE A 428 38.88 13.47 -0.01
CA ILE A 428 39.30 12.84 1.26
C ILE A 428 40.65 12.13 1.12
N ASP A 429 40.90 11.46 0.00
CA ASP A 429 42.19 10.80 -0.24
C ASP A 429 43.32 11.83 -0.43
N GLN A 430 43.05 12.95 -1.10
CA GLN A 430 43.99 14.08 -1.18
C GLN A 430 44.23 14.72 0.20
N TRP A 431 43.20 14.88 1.04
CA TRP A 431 43.34 15.37 2.41
C TRP A 431 44.16 14.41 3.27
N ARG A 432 44.01 13.09 3.08
CA ARG A 432 44.83 12.08 3.77
C ARG A 432 46.28 12.12 3.34
N GLU A 433 46.54 12.28 2.05
CA GLU A 433 47.90 12.44 1.53
C GLU A 433 48.55 13.74 2.03
N GLY A 434 47.80 14.85 1.99
CA GLY A 434 48.24 16.13 2.53
C GLY A 434 48.52 16.08 4.03
N LEU A 435 47.69 15.36 4.81
CA LEU A 435 47.92 15.15 6.24
C LEU A 435 49.18 14.32 6.50
N LYS A 436 49.43 13.25 5.71
CA LYS A 436 50.66 12.45 5.81
C LYS A 436 51.89 13.28 5.50
N ALA A 437 51.84 14.08 4.43
CA ALA A 437 52.94 14.99 4.07
C ALA A 437 53.17 16.06 5.15
N MET A 438 52.11 16.56 5.79
CA MET A 438 52.22 17.47 6.93
C MET A 438 52.81 16.77 8.16
N GLU A 439 52.39 15.53 8.45
CA GLU A 439 52.94 14.73 9.55
C GLU A 439 54.43 14.47 9.37
N GLU A 440 54.86 14.11 8.16
CA GLU A 440 56.26 13.93 7.80
C GLU A 440 57.07 15.22 7.96
N LYS A 441 56.57 16.35 7.42
CA LYS A 441 57.20 17.66 7.60
C LYS A 441 57.24 18.11 9.06
N VAL A 442 56.23 17.77 9.87
CA VAL A 442 56.22 18.07 11.31
C VAL A 442 57.30 17.24 12.01
N LYS A 443 57.47 15.96 11.68
CA LYS A 443 58.55 15.12 12.22
C LYS A 443 59.93 15.65 11.82
N GLU A 444 60.14 15.97 10.54
CA GLU A 444 61.38 16.61 10.08
C GLU A 444 61.63 17.95 10.79
N SER A 445 60.59 18.76 10.98
CA SER A 445 60.69 20.02 11.72
C SER A 445 61.00 19.81 13.20
N GLU A 446 60.47 18.76 13.82
CA GLU A 446 60.73 18.39 15.21
C GLU A 446 62.18 17.92 15.37
N GLU A 447 62.69 17.12 14.44
CA GLU A 447 64.09 16.66 14.42
C GLU A 447 65.06 17.82 14.21
N THR A 448 64.79 18.71 13.26
CA THR A 448 65.61 19.91 13.05
C THR A 448 65.52 20.88 14.23
N MET A 449 64.35 21.02 14.87
CA MET A 449 64.19 21.81 16.09
C MET A 449 64.93 21.20 17.28
N LYS A 450 64.92 19.86 17.44
CA LYS A 450 65.74 19.15 18.44
C LYS A 450 67.23 19.36 18.18
N GLY A 451 67.69 19.19 16.95
CA GLY A 451 69.08 19.45 16.57
C GLY A 451 69.49 20.90 16.82
N ASN A 452 68.64 21.86 16.46
CA ASN A 452 68.87 23.28 16.74
C ASN A 452 68.89 23.56 18.25
N MET A 453 68.00 22.94 19.04
CA MET A 453 67.98 23.06 20.50
C MET A 453 69.23 22.47 21.16
N GLU A 454 69.76 21.37 20.63
CA GLU A 454 71.02 20.78 21.09
C GLU A 454 72.23 21.65 20.79
N VAL A 455 72.23 22.39 19.67
CA VAL A 455 73.31 23.33 19.32
C VAL A 455 73.17 24.67 20.07
N MET A 456 71.95 25.22 20.11
CA MET A 456 71.66 26.50 20.78
C MET A 456 71.70 26.38 22.30
N GLY A 457 71.33 25.23 22.87
CA GLY A 457 71.26 25.02 24.32
C GLY A 457 72.60 25.28 25.04
N PRO A 458 73.72 24.70 24.58
CA PRO A 458 75.05 25.01 25.11
C PRO A 458 75.43 26.48 24.94
N TRP A 459 75.10 27.11 23.80
CA TRP A 459 75.40 28.51 23.56
C TRP A 459 74.61 29.43 24.49
N VAL A 460 73.32 29.19 24.67
CA VAL A 460 72.46 29.92 25.61
C VAL A 460 72.95 29.73 27.04
N LYS A 461 73.28 28.49 27.45
CA LYS A 461 73.85 28.23 28.78
C LYS A 461 75.20 28.92 29.00
N ASP A 462 76.05 29.01 27.97
CA ASP A 462 77.31 29.75 28.07
C ASP A 462 77.06 31.26 28.19
N LEU A 463 76.06 31.78 27.48
CA LEU A 463 75.62 33.17 27.57
C LEU A 463 75.01 33.49 28.95
N GLU A 464 74.17 32.61 29.49
CA GLU A 464 73.63 32.68 30.86
C GLU A 464 74.76 32.68 31.89
N LYS A 465 75.74 31.76 31.79
CA LYS A 465 76.90 31.75 32.69
C LYS A 465 77.71 33.04 32.61
N ARG A 466 77.91 33.60 31.42
CA ARG A 466 78.61 34.88 31.23
C ARG A 466 77.81 36.04 31.81
N LEU A 467 76.48 36.01 31.71
CA LEU A 467 75.59 37.02 32.30
C LEU A 467 75.59 36.94 33.83
N ASP A 468 75.51 35.74 34.39
CA ASP A 468 75.58 35.51 35.84
C ASP A 468 76.93 35.95 36.42
N ALA A 469 78.03 35.70 35.70
CA ALA A 469 79.36 36.20 36.06
C ALA A 469 79.49 37.73 35.98
N LEU A 470 78.58 38.41 35.27
CA LEU A 470 78.52 39.87 35.17
C LEU A 470 77.58 40.50 36.22
N ASN A 471 76.64 39.71 36.76
CA ASN A 471 75.68 40.13 37.77
C ASN A 471 76.11 39.81 39.21
N GLN A 472 77.23 39.09 39.41
CA GLN A 472 77.96 38.97 40.68
C GLN A 472 79.12 39.96 40.70
#